data_AF-A0A174YHY5-F1
#
_entry.id   AF-A0A174YHY5-F1
#
_cell.length_a   1.000
_cell.length_b   1.000
_cell.length_c   1.000
_cell.angle_alpha   90.00
_cell.angle_beta   90.00
_cell.angle_gamma   90.00
#
_symmetry.space_group_name_H-M   'P 1'
#
loop_
_entity.id
_entity.type
_entity.pdbx_description
1 polymer ?
#
loop_
_entity_poly.entity_id
_entity_poly.type
_entity_poly.pdbx_seq_one_letter_code
_entity_poly.pdbx_strand_id
1 'polypeptide(L)' 'MVNWDGKDKDLLALIKYTADEDKLEKVIENPQVIKTPVVRNGKRSTLGYQPDVWKGWN' A
#
# COMPACT_ATOMS: atom_id res chain seq x y z
N MET A 1 -3.82 -1.25 1.33
CA MET A 1 -2.38 -1.34 1.02
C MET A 1 -2.10 -0.92 -0.40
N VAL A 2 -2.72 -1.57 -1.40
CA VAL A 2 -2.58 -1.24 -2.82
C VAL A 2 -3.24 0.12 -3.16
N ASN A 3 -2.61 0.88 -4.05
CA ASN A 3 -3.12 2.08 -4.70
C ASN A 3 -3.85 1.72 -6.00
N TRP A 4 -5.16 1.46 -5.92
CA TRP A 4 -5.99 1.06 -7.06
C TRP A 4 -6.18 2.17 -8.11
N ASP A 5 -5.91 3.41 -7.75
CA ASP A 5 -5.91 4.55 -8.66
C ASP A 5 -4.57 4.69 -9.41
N GLY A 6 -3.63 3.77 -9.20
CA GLY A 6 -2.33 3.73 -9.85
C GLY A 6 -2.40 3.69 -11.37
N LYS A 7 -1.30 4.09 -12.01
CA LYS A 7 -1.17 4.19 -13.47
C LYS A 7 -1.16 2.83 -14.16
N ASP A 8 -0.54 1.83 -13.53
CA ASP A 8 -0.37 0.50 -14.09
C ASP A 8 -1.64 -0.35 -13.90
N LYS A 9 -2.61 -0.17 -14.80
CA LYS A 9 -3.91 -0.83 -14.71
C LYS A 9 -3.84 -2.34 -14.93
N ASP A 10 -2.88 -2.81 -15.73
CA ASP A 10 -2.72 -4.23 -16.04
C ASP A 10 -2.20 -5.01 -14.83
N LEU A 11 -1.16 -4.48 -14.17
CA LEU A 11 -0.66 -5.07 -12.93
C LEU A 11 -1.71 -5.04 -11.81
N LEU A 12 -2.46 -3.95 -11.68
CA LEU A 12 -3.55 -3.87 -10.71
C LEU A 12 -4.64 -4.90 -11.01
N ALA A 13 -5.01 -5.11 -12.27
CA ALA A 13 -5.96 -6.15 -12.64
C ALA A 13 -5.42 -7.55 -12.28
N LEU A 14 -4.15 -7.83 -12.56
CA LEU A 14 -3.49 -9.08 -12.17
C LEU A 14 -3.61 -9.33 -10.67
N ILE A 15 -3.17 -8.38 -9.83
CA ILE A 15 -3.24 -8.49 -8.36
C ILE A 15 -4.69 -8.65 -7.88
N LYS A 16 -5.65 -7.98 -8.53
CA LYS A 16 -7.08 -8.05 -8.14
C LYS A 16 -7.65 -9.47 -8.29
N TYR A 17 -7.26 -10.19 -9.34
CA TYR A 17 -7.80 -11.51 -9.69
C TYR A 17 -6.88 -12.68 -9.31
N THR A 18 -5.67 -12.43 -8.80
CA THR A 18 -4.84 -13.45 -8.13
C THR A 18 -5.57 -14.03 -6.91
N ALA A 19 -5.25 -15.27 -6.53
CA ALA A 19 -5.76 -15.89 -5.30
C ALA A 19 -5.31 -15.10 -4.06
N ASP A 20 -6.14 -15.04 -3.02
CA ASP A 20 -5.87 -14.20 -1.85
C ASP A 20 -4.57 -14.59 -1.13
N GLU A 21 -4.20 -15.88 -1.11
CA GLU A 21 -2.93 -16.35 -0.54
C GLU A 21 -1.69 -15.77 -1.25
N ASP A 22 -1.76 -15.54 -2.57
CA ASP A 22 -0.63 -15.11 -3.39
C ASP A 22 -0.59 -13.58 -3.58
N LYS A 23 -1.66 -12.86 -3.23
CA LYS A 23 -1.76 -11.40 -3.41
C LYS A 23 -0.66 -10.65 -2.68
N LEU A 24 -0.32 -11.07 -1.46
CA LEU A 24 0.69 -10.39 -0.66
C LEU A 24 2.06 -10.46 -1.33
N GLU A 25 2.44 -11.64 -1.82
CA GLU A 25 3.70 -11.84 -2.54
C GLU A 25 3.77 -10.94 -3.77
N LYS A 26 2.71 -10.91 -4.59
CA LYS A 26 2.63 -10.04 -5.77
C LYS A 26 2.78 -8.56 -5.46
N VAL A 27 2.21 -8.10 -4.34
CA VAL A 27 2.34 -6.70 -3.90
C VAL A 27 3.76 -6.40 -3.41
N ILE A 28 4.43 -7.35 -2.74
CA ILE A 28 5.82 -7.19 -2.28
C ILE A 28 6.80 -7.17 -3.47
N GLU A 29 6.57 -8.02 -4.47
CA GLU A 29 7.33 -8.00 -5.74
C GLU A 29 7.16 -6.69 -6.52
N ASN A 30 6.05 -5.98 -6.28
CA ASN A 30 5.67 -4.77 -7.00
C ASN A 30 5.39 -3.59 -6.05
N PRO A 31 6.40 -3.11 -5.30
CA PRO A 31 6.18 -2.12 -4.26
C PRO A 31 5.62 -0.78 -4.78
N GLN A 32 5.77 -0.48 -6.07
CA GLN A 32 5.19 0.70 -6.73
C GLN A 32 3.67 0.77 -6.65
N VAL A 33 2.99 -0.37 -6.44
CA VAL A 33 1.54 -0.41 -6.27
C VAL A 33 1.10 -0.11 -4.84
N ILE A 34 2.01 0.03 -3.88
CA ILE A 34 1.69 0.35 -2.50
C ILE A 34 1.30 1.83 -2.39
N LYS A 35 0.28 2.14 -1.59
CA LYS A 35 -0.16 3.51 -1.33
C LYS A 35 0.93 4.29 -0.59
N THR A 36 1.40 5.38 -1.20
CA THR A 36 2.44 6.25 -0.65
C THR A 36 1.87 7.60 -0.19
N PRO A 37 2.52 8.30 0.76
CA PRO A 37 3.71 7.88 1.51
C PRO A 37 3.43 6.75 2.51
N VAL A 38 4.44 5.92 2.80
CA VAL A 38 4.44 5.02 3.95
C VAL A 38 5.18 5.73 5.08
N VAL A 39 4.48 6.05 6.16
CA VAL A 39 5.07 6.80 7.29
C VAL A 39 5.02 5.91 8.53
N ARG A 40 6.10 5.88 9.32
CA ARG A 40 6.24 5.04 10.52
C ARG A 40 6.80 5.83 11.71
N ASN A 41 6.34 5.52 12.91
CA ASN A 41 6.90 5.97 14.19
C ASN A 41 6.88 4.79 15.19
N GLY A 42 8.03 4.15 15.40
CA GLY A 42 8.15 2.94 16.23
C GLY A 42 7.23 1.83 15.74
N LYS A 43 6.26 1.43 16.58
CA LYS A 43 5.24 0.40 16.27
C LYS A 43 4.06 0.94 15.46
N ARG A 44 3.97 2.26 15.22
CA ARG A 44 2.87 2.91 14.48
C ARG A 44 3.26 3.09 13.02
N SER A 45 2.30 2.91 12.11
CA SER A 45 2.49 3.19 10.69
C SER A 45 1.18 3.60 10.01
N THR A 46 1.30 4.37 8.93
CA THR A 46 0.18 4.78 8.07
C THR A 46 0.57 4.67 6.61
N LEU A 47 -0.42 4.45 5.75
CA LEU A 47 -0.29 4.50 4.29
C LEU A 47 -1.10 5.69 3.74
N GLY A 48 -0.46 6.47 2.89
CA GLY A 48 -1.00 7.73 2.38
C GLY A 48 -0.73 8.92 3.29
N TYR A 49 -1.08 10.11 2.80
CA TYR A 49 -0.90 11.36 3.52
C TYR A 49 -1.95 11.48 4.65
N GLN A 50 -1.50 11.48 5.91
CA GLN A 50 -2.36 11.46 7.09
C GLN A 50 -1.80 12.36 8.23
N PRO A 51 -1.66 13.67 8.00
CA PRO A 51 -1.03 14.58 8.96
C PRO A 51 -1.72 14.61 10.33
N ASP A 52 -3.04 14.45 10.38
CA ASP A 52 -3.77 14.50 11.65
C ASP A 52 -3.51 13.27 12.52
N VAL A 53 -3.26 12.11 11.90
CA VAL A 53 -2.81 10.91 12.62
C VAL A 53 -1.37 11.11 13.13
N TRP A 54 -0.49 11.68 12.30
CA TRP A 54 0.91 11.89 12.67
C TRP A 54 1.09 12.89 13.81
N LYS A 55 0.28 13.95 13.85
CA LYS A 55 0.25 14.92 14.97
C LYS A 55 -0.14 14.28 16.30
N GLY A 56 -0.95 13.21 16.27
CA GLY A 56 -1.31 12.43 17.46
C GLY A 56 -0.26 11.41 17.87
N TRP A 57 0.90 11.38 17.22
CA TRP A 57 2.01 10.54 17.62
C TRP A 57 2.89 11.27 18.65
N ASN A 58 3.07 10.62 19.80
CA ASN A 58 3.98 11.06 20.86
C ASN A 58 5.43 10.72 20.51
#